data_AF-A0A2V7U7E7-F1
#
_entry.id   AF-A0A2V7U7E7-F1
#
_cell.length_a   1.000
_cell.length_b   1.000
_cell.length_c   1.000
_cell.angle_alpha   90.00
_cell.angle_beta   90.00
_cell.angle_gamma   90.00
#
_symmetry.space_group_name_H-M   'P 1'
#
loop_
_entity.id
_entity.type
_entity.pdbx_description
1 polymer ?
#
loop_
_entity_poly.entity_id
_entity_poly.type
_entity_poly.pdbx_seq_one_letter_code
_entity_poly.pdbx_strand_id
1 'polypeptide(L)'
;MTALTSDEEVVMRVQFVEKESRPERLVCEAEVVFGEEVGPLAGMKLVGFSLWRSPEGEVFVTFPSRASGVGNERRFYDYLRSAEGIAADAKRVKEWILEEFRAHSRAA
;
A
#
# COMPACT_ATOMS: atom_id res chain seq x y z
N MET A 1 28.89 15.59 -16.62
CA MET A 1 28.02 15.80 -15.45
C MET A 1 26.61 15.61 -15.95
N THR A 2 26.20 14.34 -16.02
CA THR A 2 24.97 13.91 -16.70
C THR A 2 23.78 14.28 -15.82
N ALA A 3 22.79 14.91 -16.44
CA ALA A 3 21.59 15.41 -15.77
C ALA A 3 20.97 14.32 -14.89
N LEU A 4 20.85 14.61 -13.59
CA LEU A 4 19.92 13.93 -12.70
C LEU A 4 18.55 14.12 -13.33
N THR A 5 17.93 13.01 -13.74
CA THR A 5 16.55 12.94 -14.16
C THR A 5 15.72 13.79 -13.22
N SER A 6 15.02 14.79 -13.76
CA SER A 6 14.11 15.64 -13.03
C SER A 6 13.20 14.72 -12.20
N ASP A 7 13.41 14.68 -10.89
CA ASP A 7 12.41 14.17 -9.96
C ASP A 7 11.20 15.08 -10.19
N GLU A 8 10.25 14.59 -10.99
CA GLU A 8 8.89 15.10 -10.93
C GLU A 8 8.52 15.09 -9.45
N GLU A 9 8.07 16.21 -8.90
CA GLU A 9 7.88 16.33 -7.46
C GLU A 9 6.76 15.38 -7.02
N VAL A 10 7.14 14.17 -6.62
CA VAL A 10 6.19 13.11 -6.34
C VAL A 10 5.57 13.38 -4.97
N VAL A 11 4.32 13.87 -4.98
CA VAL A 11 3.52 14.11 -3.78
C VAL A 11 3.44 12.85 -2.91
N MET A 12 3.27 11.66 -3.50
CA MET A 12 3.24 10.38 -2.78
C MET A 12 3.79 9.26 -3.65
N ARG A 13 4.51 8.31 -3.06
CA ARG A 13 4.98 7.11 -3.77
C ARG A 13 4.74 5.83 -2.98
N VAL A 14 4.73 4.70 -3.69
CA VAL A 14 4.68 3.38 -3.07
C VAL A 14 6.09 2.79 -3.03
N GLN A 15 6.51 2.34 -1.86
CA GLN A 15 7.72 1.55 -1.67
C GLN A 15 7.34 0.10 -1.36
N PHE A 16 7.84 -0.85 -2.16
CA PHE A 16 7.63 -2.28 -1.94
C PHE A 16 8.73 -2.85 -1.05
N VAL A 17 8.34 -3.66 -0.06
CA VAL A 17 9.24 -4.23 0.94
C VAL A 17 9.10 -5.74 0.92
N GLU A 18 10.19 -6.43 0.59
CA GLU A 18 10.27 -7.87 0.69
C GLU A 18 10.47 -8.32 2.14
N LYS A 19 9.93 -9.49 2.49
CA LYS A 19 10.06 -10.10 3.81
C LYS A 19 10.62 -11.50 3.64
N GLU A 20 11.70 -11.79 4.37
CA GLU A 20 12.35 -13.11 4.35
C GLU A 20 11.46 -14.20 4.95
N SER A 21 10.80 -13.91 6.09
CA SER A 21 9.85 -14.82 6.72
C SER A 21 8.43 -14.30 6.56
N ARG A 22 7.68 -14.91 5.64
CA ARG A 22 6.33 -14.47 5.28
C ARG A 22 5.39 -15.64 5.02
N PRO A 23 4.06 -15.44 5.19
CA PRO A 23 3.09 -16.40 4.69
C PRO A 23 3.30 -16.66 3.20
N GLU A 24 3.06 -17.90 2.75
CA GLU A 24 3.33 -18.35 1.37
C GLU A 24 2.71 -17.44 0.30
N ARG A 25 1.51 -16.92 0.56
CA ARG A 25 0.76 -16.08 -0.37
C ARG A 25 1.04 -14.59 -0.24
N LEU A 26 1.88 -14.16 0.72
CA LEU A 26 2.29 -12.76 0.81
C LEU A 26 3.30 -12.46 -0.30
N VAL A 27 2.96 -11.57 -1.22
CA VAL A 27 3.81 -11.16 -2.35
C VAL A 27 4.86 -10.16 -1.91
N CYS A 28 4.48 -9.16 -1.11
CA CYS A 28 5.34 -8.19 -0.45
C CYS A 28 4.49 -7.31 0.48
N GLU A 29 5.14 -6.49 1.29
CA GLU A 29 4.50 -5.33 1.90
C GLU A 29 4.62 -4.11 1.00
N ALA A 30 3.71 -3.15 1.18
CA ALA A 30 3.78 -1.84 0.58
C ALA A 30 3.73 -0.76 1.66
N GLU A 31 4.52 0.28 1.46
CA GLU A 31 4.53 1.48 2.30
C GLU A 31 4.24 2.68 1.41
N VAL A 32 3.33 3.55 1.85
CA VAL A 32 3.06 4.82 1.15
C VAL A 32 3.93 5.89 1.79
N VAL A 33 4.88 6.43 1.02
CA VAL A 33 5.79 7.50 1.45
C VAL A 33 5.23 8.84 0.99
N PHE A 34 5.12 9.78 1.92
CA PHE A 34 4.59 11.11 1.67
C PHE A 34 5.72 12.10 1.38
N GLY A 35 5.65 12.77 0.23
CA GLY A 35 6.59 13.81 -0.18
C GLY A 35 6.40 15.12 0.59
N GLU A 36 7.23 16.12 0.28
CA GLU A 36 7.27 17.40 0.99
C GLU A 36 5.96 18.20 0.86
N GLU A 37 5.25 18.04 -0.26
CA GLU A 37 3.99 18.77 -0.53
C GLU A 37 2.76 18.22 0.23
N VAL A 38 2.87 17.10 0.97
CA VAL A 38 1.75 16.48 1.72
C VAL A 38 1.53 17.12 3.09
N GLY A 39 1.98 18.36 3.27
CA GLY A 39 1.74 19.14 4.50
C GLY A 39 2.22 18.41 5.77
N PRO A 40 1.40 18.26 6.82
CA PRO A 40 1.83 17.66 8.09
C PRO A 40 2.33 16.21 8.02
N LEU A 41 2.08 15.50 6.91
CA LEU A 41 2.58 14.14 6.70
C LEU A 41 3.91 14.12 5.94
N ALA A 42 4.47 15.27 5.57
CA ALA A 42 5.75 15.35 4.86
C ALA A 42 6.85 14.55 5.57
N GLY A 43 7.56 13.72 4.81
CA GLY A 43 8.64 12.87 5.32
C GLY A 43 8.17 11.65 6.13
N MET A 44 6.86 11.47 6.31
CA MET A 44 6.29 10.30 6.97
C MET A 44 6.00 9.18 5.95
N LYS A 45 5.72 7.99 6.47
CA LYS A 45 5.17 6.88 5.69
C LYS A 45 4.02 6.19 6.41
N LEU A 46 3.03 5.72 5.65
CA LEU A 46 1.98 4.83 6.14
C LEU A 46 2.34 3.39 5.78
N VAL A 47 2.45 2.54 6.79
CA VAL A 47 2.90 1.14 6.69
C VAL A 47 1.78 0.15 6.92
N GLY A 48 2.04 -1.13 6.62
CA GLY A 48 1.12 -2.25 6.90
C GLY A 48 0.13 -2.55 5.77
N PHE A 49 0.36 -2.00 4.57
CA PHE A 49 -0.28 -2.53 3.37
C PHE A 49 0.41 -3.83 2.97
N SER A 50 -0.36 -4.76 2.41
CA SER A 50 0.18 -6.05 1.98
C SER A 50 -0.40 -6.44 0.64
N LEU A 51 0.47 -6.90 -0.24
CA LEU A 51 0.09 -7.49 -1.52
C LEU A 51 0.05 -9.01 -1.33
N TRP A 52 -1.07 -9.61 -1.70
CA TRP A 52 -1.34 -11.03 -1.54
C TRP A 52 -1.63 -11.66 -2.89
N ARG A 53 -1.30 -12.94 -3.02
CA ARG A 53 -1.70 -13.76 -4.16
C ARG A 53 -2.91 -14.61 -3.78
N SER A 54 -3.99 -14.52 -4.55
CA SER A 54 -5.14 -15.42 -4.41
C SER A 54 -4.76 -16.85 -4.83
N PRO A 55 -5.55 -17.87 -4.46
CA PRO A 55 -5.38 -19.23 -4.98
C PRO A 55 -5.34 -19.28 -6.52
N GLU A 56 -6.09 -18.42 -7.19
CA GLU A 56 -6.19 -18.30 -8.65
C GLU A 56 -5.01 -17.54 -9.27
N GLY A 57 -4.10 -17.01 -8.46
CA GLY A 57 -2.89 -16.32 -8.89
C GLY A 57 -3.03 -14.80 -9.06
N GLU A 58 -4.20 -14.22 -8.75
CA GLU A 58 -4.42 -12.77 -8.82
C GLU A 58 -3.74 -12.06 -7.64
N VAL A 59 -3.15 -10.89 -7.89
CA VAL A 59 -2.55 -10.06 -6.84
C VAL A 59 -3.55 -9.02 -6.36
N PHE A 60 -3.77 -8.95 -5.05
CA PHE A 60 -4.67 -7.98 -4.41
C PHE A 60 -4.05 -7.30 -3.19
N VAL A 61 -4.58 -6.15 -2.80
CA VAL A 61 -4.06 -5.32 -1.69
C VAL A 61 -5.00 -5.37 -0.48
N THR A 62 -4.44 -5.64 0.70
CA THR A 62 -5.09 -5.38 1.99
C THR A 62 -4.52 -4.14 2.65
N PHE A 63 -5.38 -3.36 3.31
CA PHE A 63 -4.96 -2.18 4.06
C PHE A 63 -4.43 -2.56 5.45
N PRO A 64 -3.63 -1.67 6.07
CA PRO A 64 -3.33 -1.81 7.48
C PRO A 64 -4.65 -1.79 8.25
N SER A 65 -4.83 -2.76 9.13
CA SER A 65 -6.10 -2.95 9.84
C SER A 65 -5.87 -3.37 11.28
N ARG A 66 -6.89 -3.16 12.12
CA ARG A 66 -6.94 -3.72 13.47
C ARG A 66 -8.03 -4.75 13.58
N ALA A 67 -7.76 -5.80 14.34
CA ALA A 67 -8.79 -6.67 14.84
C ALA A 67 -9.53 -5.96 16.01
N SER A 68 -10.83 -6.15 16.08
CA SER A 68 -11.67 -5.75 17.20
C SER A 68 -12.71 -6.83 17.43
N GLY A 69 -12.91 -7.21 18.68
CA GLY A 69 -13.87 -8.23 19.08
C GLY A 69 -13.68 -8.65 20.53
N VAL A 70 -14.72 -9.26 21.11
CA VAL A 70 -14.74 -9.79 22.47
C VAL A 70 -14.97 -11.29 22.37
N GLY A 71 -14.14 -12.09 23.06
CA GLY A 71 -14.20 -13.55 22.96
C GLY A 71 -13.78 -14.07 21.58
N ASN A 72 -14.62 -14.90 20.96
CA ASN A 72 -14.31 -15.57 19.69
C ASN A 72 -14.69 -14.77 18.44
N GLU A 73 -15.38 -13.64 18.59
CA GLU A 73 -15.69 -12.78 17.44
C GLU A 73 -14.44 -11.98 17.06
N ARG A 74 -14.08 -11.99 15.77
CA ARG A 74 -12.99 -11.16 15.24
C ARG A 74 -13.46 -10.42 14.02
N ARG A 75 -13.66 -9.10 14.15
CA ARG A 75 -13.90 -8.19 13.03
C ARG A 75 -12.63 -7.41 12.74
N PHE A 76 -12.35 -7.15 11.48
CA PHE A 76 -11.23 -6.32 11.05
C PHE A 76 -11.72 -4.97 10.58
N TYR A 77 -11.01 -3.92 10.97
CA TYR A 77 -11.28 -2.54 10.60
C TYR A 77 -10.02 -1.92 10.02
N ASP A 78 -10.07 -1.55 8.75
CA ASP A 78 -8.97 -0.86 8.07
C ASP A 78 -8.66 0.47 8.76
N TYR A 79 -7.41 0.91 8.78
CA TYR A 79 -7.03 2.22 9.32
C TYR A 79 -7.27 3.32 8.28
N LEU A 80 -6.93 3.07 7.02
CA LEU A 80 -7.25 3.96 5.93
C LEU A 80 -8.70 3.74 5.49
N ARG A 81 -9.50 4.80 5.48
CA ARG A 81 -10.92 4.78 5.12
C ARG A 81 -11.28 6.03 4.34
N SER A 82 -12.34 5.94 3.55
CA SER A 82 -12.98 7.14 3.02
C SER A 82 -13.51 8.00 4.17
N ALA A 83 -13.30 9.31 4.09
CA ALA A 83 -13.88 10.27 5.03
C ALA A 83 -15.42 10.24 4.97
N GLU A 84 -15.98 10.04 3.78
CA GLU A 84 -17.41 10.03 3.49
C GLU A 84 -17.99 8.61 3.37
N GLY A 85 -17.21 7.57 3.69
CA GLY A 85 -17.63 6.17 3.57
C GLY A 85 -17.83 5.68 2.11
N ILE A 86 -17.28 6.40 1.13
CA ILE A 86 -17.38 6.05 -0.29
C ILE A 86 -16.43 4.88 -0.60
N ALA A 87 -17.00 3.73 -0.97
CA ALA A 87 -16.21 2.52 -1.27
C ALA A 87 -15.20 2.71 -2.42
N ALA A 88 -15.52 3.59 -3.38
CA ALA A 88 -14.65 3.90 -4.51
C ALA A 88 -13.31 4.55 -4.09
N ASP A 89 -13.24 5.24 -2.94
CA ASP A 89 -11.98 5.84 -2.48
C ASP A 89 -10.96 4.78 -2.07
N ALA A 90 -11.40 3.79 -1.29
CA ALA A 90 -10.54 2.68 -0.90
C ALA A 90 -10.11 1.86 -2.14
N LYS A 91 -11.03 1.66 -3.09
CA LYS A 91 -10.74 0.97 -4.35
C LYS A 91 -9.65 1.72 -5.15
N ARG A 92 -9.79 3.04 -5.32
CA ARG A 92 -8.80 3.88 -6.03
C ARG A 92 -7.39 3.73 -5.46
N VAL A 93 -7.24 3.72 -4.14
CA VAL A 93 -5.92 3.53 -3.50
C VAL A 93 -5.35 2.13 -3.75
N LYS A 94 -6.19 1.07 -3.68
CA LYS A 94 -5.74 -0.30 -3.98
C LYS A 94 -5.30 -0.46 -5.43
N GLU A 95 -6.06 0.11 -6.36
CA GLU A 95 -5.75 0.09 -7.79
C GLU A 95 -4.43 0.80 -8.07
N TRP A 96 -4.23 2.00 -7.52
CA TRP A 96 -2.97 2.72 -7.62
C TRP A 96 -1.77 1.90 -7.13
N ILE A 97 -1.85 1.29 -5.93
CA ILE A 97 -0.77 0.43 -5.40
C ILE A 97 -0.48 -0.76 -6.34
N LEU A 98 -1.51 -1.37 -6.93
CA LEU A 98 -1.34 -2.48 -7.87
C LEU A 98 -0.71 -2.03 -9.19
N GLU A 99 -1.06 -0.84 -9.68
CA GLU A 99 -0.47 -0.24 -10.88
C GLU A 99 1.02 0.04 -10.68
N GLU A 100 1.39 0.68 -9.55
CA GLU A 100 2.78 0.91 -9.16
C GLU A 100 3.55 -0.42 -9.03
N PHE A 101 2.93 -1.45 -8.45
CA PHE A 101 3.56 -2.76 -8.31
C PHE A 101 3.85 -3.40 -9.67
N ARG A 102 2.87 -3.37 -10.59
CA ARG A 102 3.04 -3.89 -11.95
C ARG A 102 4.13 -3.12 -12.71
N ALA A 103 4.27 -1.82 -12.49
CA ALA A 103 5.34 -1.02 -13.07
C ALA A 103 6.70 -1.42 -12.50
N HIS A 104 6.81 -1.53 -11.17
CA HIS A 104 8.01 -1.95 -10.47
C HIS A 104 8.48 -3.35 -10.88
N SER A 105 7.59 -4.34 -10.93
CA SER A 105 7.92 -5.73 -11.30
C SER A 105 8.31 -5.92 -12.76
N ARG A 106 8.00 -4.97 -13.66
CA ARG A 106 8.49 -5.00 -15.05
C ARG A 106 9.89 -4.40 -15.20
N ALA A 107 10.30 -3.56 -14.25
CA ALA A 107 11.57 -2.86 -14.27
C ALA A 107 12.70 -3.60 -13.51
N ALA A 108 12.32 -4.52 -12.61
CA ALA A 108 13.21 -5.43 -11.89
C ALA A 108 13.46 -6.71 -12.68
#